data_AF-A0A846YN90-F1
#
_entry.id   AF-A0A846YN90-F1
#
_cell.length_a   1.000
_cell.length_b   1.000
_cell.length_c   1.000
_cell.angle_alpha   90.00
_cell.angle_beta   90.00
_cell.angle_gamma   90.00
#
_symmetry.space_group_name_H-M   'P 1'
#
loop_
_entity.id
_entity.type
_entity.pdbx_description
1 polymer ?
#
loop_
_entity_poly.entity_id
_entity_poly.type
_entity_poly.pdbx_seq_one_letter_code
_entity_poly.pdbx_strand_id
1 'polypeptide(L)'
;MSNIEQRIDWAVEWLHRSQASVRHGGAGWGWLSDVLPNPQNTAEVVVALTAAGRRIPRLAEVRTLVRRDVVDTDSGEWVFRSPIDLSWRLRALGCLGVPPTDPAVEQCLRELYAARDTGTRGWRLSETVGPISLTATTAALHALAGLADADETAAEALLQGTSLVVSMMLDDDPRAQPVYACAHVARLLARPEIAAVGGKRVEKVRELTVRRMLYALRDGTAGAEEESFREGLMASTWRHLGLHLAVGAVVAADERAVFDPGVRRGLVELLELQETQERSAVCGGFRTSTGGFITSFATVQGLEAMLAVRRVVDERVNPAVIFDLICREQGAHPRDAQQVVGHRHRTVLMNSYAGGLTLAAAAPAGLTIALLAVFFAPDLGVVASRALVVWGTFFIALGTYTGIATRLPSVPKGRTAAAVFAAYTAVILPVVTFLLS
;
A
#
# COMPACT_ATOMS: atom_id res chain seq x y z
N MET A 1 1.86 -13.24 -18.13
CA MET A 1 1.41 -12.29 -17.08
C MET A 1 1.22 -10.94 -17.73
N SER A 2 0.08 -10.30 -17.51
CA SER A 2 -0.22 -8.97 -18.04
C SER A 2 0.55 -7.89 -17.27
N ASN A 3 1.03 -6.87 -17.99
CA ASN A 3 1.68 -5.68 -17.42
C ASN A 3 0.68 -4.86 -16.58
N ILE A 4 1.14 -4.09 -15.58
CA ILE A 4 0.30 -3.22 -14.76
C ILE A 4 -0.52 -2.23 -15.61
N GLU A 5 0.03 -1.73 -16.73
CA GLU A 5 -0.73 -0.90 -17.67
C GLU A 5 -1.93 -1.62 -18.27
N GLN A 6 -1.76 -2.88 -18.68
CA GLN A 6 -2.86 -3.68 -19.22
C GLN A 6 -3.94 -3.94 -18.16
N ARG A 7 -3.52 -4.13 -16.90
CA ARG A 7 -4.42 -4.30 -15.76
C ARG A 7 -5.23 -3.03 -15.49
N ILE A 8 -4.58 -1.87 -15.56
CA ILE A 8 -5.22 -0.55 -15.46
C ILE A 8 -6.23 -0.36 -16.58
N ASP A 9 -5.82 -0.63 -17.83
CA ASP A 9 -6.70 -0.48 -18.99
C ASP A 9 -7.93 -1.38 -18.89
N TRP A 10 -7.77 -2.63 -18.44
CA TRP A 10 -8.92 -3.51 -18.20
C TRP A 10 -9.88 -2.98 -17.13
N ALA A 11 -9.38 -2.43 -16.02
CA ALA A 11 -10.22 -1.83 -14.99
C ALA A 11 -10.99 -0.61 -15.50
N VAL A 12 -10.32 0.26 -16.26
CA VAL A 12 -10.93 1.44 -16.91
C VAL A 12 -12.01 1.02 -17.90
N GLU A 13 -11.71 0.02 -18.73
CA GLU A 13 -12.63 -0.48 -19.76
C GLU A 13 -13.85 -1.15 -19.12
N TRP A 14 -13.66 -1.88 -18.01
CA TRP A 14 -14.77 -2.39 -17.21
C TRP A 14 -15.64 -1.26 -16.66
N LEU A 15 -15.04 -0.22 -16.06
CA LEU A 15 -15.78 0.95 -15.57
C LEU A 15 -16.54 1.64 -16.69
N HIS A 16 -15.98 1.75 -17.91
CA HIS A 16 -16.69 2.32 -19.04
C HIS A 16 -17.93 1.49 -19.43
N ARG A 17 -17.78 0.16 -19.53
CA ARG A 17 -18.88 -0.74 -19.92
C ARG A 17 -19.95 -0.90 -18.84
N SER A 18 -19.57 -0.77 -17.56
CA SER A 18 -20.49 -0.93 -16.44
C SER A 18 -21.32 0.32 -16.14
N GLN A 19 -21.14 1.41 -16.89
CA GLN A 19 -21.92 2.63 -16.70
C GLN A 19 -23.37 2.41 -17.14
N ALA A 20 -24.32 2.77 -16.27
CA ALA A 20 -25.76 2.66 -16.54
C ALA A 20 -26.45 4.02 -16.51
N SER A 21 -27.56 4.13 -17.24
CA SER A 21 -28.45 5.29 -17.17
C SER A 21 -29.33 5.23 -15.93
N VAL A 22 -29.70 6.39 -15.39
CA VAL A 22 -30.77 6.52 -14.39
C VAL A 22 -31.93 7.34 -14.94
N ARG A 23 -33.08 7.29 -14.25
CA ARG A 23 -34.22 8.15 -14.54
C ARG A 23 -33.79 9.63 -14.48
N HIS A 24 -34.48 10.46 -15.25
CA HIS A 24 -34.26 11.92 -15.31
C HIS A 24 -32.89 12.34 -15.89
N GLY A 25 -32.35 11.62 -16.87
CA GLY A 25 -31.21 12.09 -17.68
C GLY A 25 -29.84 12.07 -16.98
N GLY A 26 -29.67 11.25 -15.93
CA GLY A 26 -28.37 10.99 -15.32
C GLY A 26 -27.76 9.67 -15.79
N ALA A 27 -26.46 9.50 -15.61
CA ALA A 27 -25.76 8.25 -15.84
C ALA A 27 -24.63 8.08 -14.82
N GLY A 28 -24.29 6.84 -14.47
CA GLY A 28 -23.23 6.59 -13.50
C GLY A 28 -23.06 5.12 -13.15
N TRP A 29 -22.62 4.87 -11.92
CA TRP A 29 -22.29 3.54 -11.42
C TRP A 29 -23.02 3.24 -10.13
N GLY A 30 -23.54 2.03 -10.02
CA GLY A 30 -24.00 1.45 -8.76
C GLY A 30 -22.89 0.64 -8.10
N TRP A 31 -23.13 0.15 -6.89
CA TRP A 31 -22.20 -0.73 -6.17
C TRP A 31 -21.89 -2.00 -6.99
N LEU A 32 -22.95 -2.66 -7.48
CA LEU A 32 -22.91 -3.74 -8.45
C LEU A 32 -23.53 -3.26 -9.78
N SER A 33 -23.32 -4.02 -10.86
CA SER A 33 -23.87 -3.69 -12.18
C SER A 33 -25.41 -3.74 -12.24
N ASP A 34 -26.04 -4.46 -11.32
CA ASP A 34 -27.50 -4.58 -11.18
C ASP A 34 -28.08 -3.61 -10.13
N VAL A 35 -27.24 -2.91 -9.37
CA VAL A 35 -27.65 -1.86 -8.45
C VAL A 35 -27.74 -0.53 -9.20
N LEU A 36 -28.82 0.22 -8.96
CA LEU A 36 -29.02 1.53 -9.60
C LEU A 36 -27.83 2.47 -9.35
N PRO A 37 -27.39 3.21 -10.38
CA PRO A 37 -26.38 4.25 -10.19
C PRO A 37 -26.77 5.29 -9.16
N ASN A 38 -25.79 5.71 -8.35
CA ASN A 38 -25.98 6.72 -7.32
C ASN A 38 -24.84 7.76 -7.28
N PRO A 39 -25.05 8.92 -6.65
CA PRO A 39 -24.07 10.00 -6.61
C PRO A 39 -22.74 9.60 -5.98
N GLN A 40 -22.75 8.79 -4.90
CA GLN A 40 -21.52 8.42 -4.18
C GLN A 40 -20.61 7.52 -5.03
N ASN A 41 -21.11 6.37 -5.49
CA ASN A 41 -20.31 5.44 -6.31
C ASN A 41 -19.89 6.09 -7.63
N THR A 42 -20.76 6.93 -8.20
CA THR A 42 -20.43 7.69 -9.42
C THR A 42 -19.29 8.68 -9.16
N ALA A 43 -19.30 9.36 -8.03
CA ALA A 43 -18.25 10.28 -7.65
C ALA A 43 -16.90 9.57 -7.42
N GLU A 44 -16.90 8.41 -6.77
CA GLU A 44 -15.70 7.57 -6.60
C GLU A 44 -15.08 7.17 -7.96
N VAL A 45 -15.90 6.71 -8.90
CA VAL A 45 -15.45 6.33 -10.25
C VAL A 45 -14.91 7.54 -11.02
N VAL A 46 -15.58 8.68 -10.95
CA VAL A 46 -15.12 9.93 -11.59
C VAL A 46 -13.73 10.32 -11.09
N VAL A 47 -13.51 10.29 -9.78
CA VAL A 47 -12.21 10.63 -9.19
C VAL A 47 -11.14 9.64 -9.64
N ALA A 48 -11.44 8.34 -9.66
CA ALA A 48 -10.48 7.32 -10.08
C ALA A 48 -10.13 7.40 -11.58
N LEU A 49 -11.11 7.59 -12.46
CA LEU A 49 -10.87 7.79 -13.90
C LEU A 49 -10.04 9.05 -14.17
N THR A 50 -10.32 10.13 -13.43
CA THR A 50 -9.56 11.38 -13.53
C THR A 50 -8.12 11.18 -13.08
N ALA A 51 -7.90 10.48 -11.95
CA ALA A 51 -6.56 10.12 -11.48
C ALA A 51 -5.80 9.21 -12.47
N ALA A 52 -6.52 8.36 -13.20
CA ALA A 52 -5.96 7.54 -14.27
C ALA A 52 -5.62 8.33 -15.55
N GLY A 53 -6.01 9.61 -15.65
CA GLY A 53 -5.90 10.40 -16.87
C GLY A 53 -6.80 9.89 -17.99
N ARG A 54 -7.97 9.34 -17.64
CA ARG A 54 -8.93 8.75 -18.58
C ARG A 54 -10.18 9.61 -18.70
N ARG A 55 -10.80 9.58 -19.89
CA ARG A 55 -12.01 10.35 -20.18
C ARG A 55 -13.20 9.77 -19.41
N ILE A 56 -14.02 10.63 -18.82
CA ILE A 56 -15.29 10.24 -18.21
C ILE A 56 -16.37 10.06 -19.31
N PRO A 57 -16.98 8.87 -19.45
CA PRO A 57 -18.05 8.66 -20.41
C PRO A 57 -19.34 9.39 -19.99
N ARG A 58 -20.13 9.85 -20.98
CA ARG A 58 -21.42 10.55 -20.76
C ARG A 58 -21.32 11.71 -19.74
N LEU A 59 -20.25 12.50 -19.86
CA LEU A 59 -19.84 13.54 -18.91
C LEU A 59 -21.00 14.42 -18.39
N ALA A 60 -21.90 14.87 -19.27
CA ALA A 60 -23.02 15.73 -18.89
C ALA A 60 -24.02 15.00 -17.98
N GLU A 61 -24.33 13.74 -18.28
CA GLU A 61 -25.28 12.92 -17.51
C GLU A 61 -24.68 12.47 -16.16
N VAL A 62 -23.37 12.20 -16.15
CA VAL A 62 -22.59 11.95 -14.92
C VAL A 62 -22.63 13.19 -14.01
N ARG A 63 -22.37 14.37 -14.58
CA ARG A 63 -22.46 15.63 -13.83
C ARG A 63 -23.85 15.87 -13.27
N THR A 64 -24.91 15.55 -14.03
CA THR A 64 -26.29 15.63 -13.55
C THR A 64 -26.53 14.72 -12.35
N LEU A 65 -26.05 13.47 -12.39
CA LEU A 65 -26.24 12.53 -11.28
C LEU A 65 -25.45 12.92 -10.03
N VAL A 66 -24.16 13.30 -10.17
CA VAL A 66 -23.30 13.70 -9.02
C VAL A 66 -23.85 14.93 -8.28
N ARG A 67 -24.61 15.80 -8.97
CA ARG A 67 -25.27 16.96 -8.36
C ARG A 67 -26.49 16.60 -7.51
N ARG A 68 -27.01 15.36 -7.57
CA ARG A 68 -28.21 14.98 -6.82
C ARG A 68 -27.89 14.61 -5.39
N ASP A 69 -28.80 14.99 -4.51
CA ASP A 69 -28.84 14.51 -3.11
C ASP A 69 -29.74 13.29 -2.96
N VAL A 70 -30.70 13.10 -3.88
CA VAL A 70 -31.73 12.06 -3.78
C VAL A 70 -31.84 11.35 -5.12
N VAL A 71 -31.95 10.01 -5.06
CA VAL A 71 -32.22 9.15 -6.21
C VAL A 71 -33.51 8.38 -5.97
N ASP A 72 -34.45 8.52 -6.90
CA ASP A 72 -35.69 7.75 -6.91
C ASP A 72 -35.43 6.32 -7.33
N THR A 73 -35.85 5.36 -6.50
CA THR A 73 -35.79 3.93 -6.78
C THR A 73 -37.19 3.32 -6.73
N ASP A 74 -37.32 2.09 -7.23
CA ASP A 74 -38.60 1.37 -7.19
C ASP A 74 -39.05 1.03 -5.76
N SER A 75 -38.14 1.08 -4.78
CA SER A 75 -38.41 0.85 -3.35
C SER A 75 -38.45 2.13 -2.51
N GLY A 76 -38.32 3.32 -3.12
CA GLY A 76 -38.35 4.62 -2.44
C GLY A 76 -37.19 5.54 -2.79
N GLU A 77 -37.04 6.62 -2.03
CA GLU A 77 -35.97 7.60 -2.21
C GLU A 77 -34.70 7.17 -1.46
N TRP A 78 -33.54 7.22 -2.13
CA TRP A 78 -32.23 7.06 -1.50
C TRP A 78 -31.57 8.44 -1.34
N VAL A 79 -31.13 8.76 -0.11
CA VAL A 79 -30.57 10.08 0.25
C VAL A 79 -29.06 10.00 0.44
N PHE A 80 -28.32 10.89 -0.22
CA PHE A 80 -26.85 10.97 -0.28
C PHE A 80 -26.33 12.30 0.25
N ARG A 81 -26.55 12.54 1.55
CA ARG A 81 -26.20 13.77 2.29
C ARG A 81 -25.24 13.54 3.44
N SER A 82 -24.76 12.31 3.62
CA SER A 82 -23.80 12.03 4.68
C SER A 82 -22.47 12.74 4.40
N PRO A 83 -21.63 12.98 5.42
CA PRO A 83 -20.33 13.62 5.21
C PRO A 83 -19.46 12.90 4.18
N ILE A 84 -19.52 11.56 4.09
CA ILE A 84 -18.79 10.80 3.08
C ILE A 84 -19.34 11.05 1.67
N ASP A 85 -20.66 11.12 1.50
CA ASP A 85 -21.30 11.45 0.21
C ASP A 85 -20.89 12.83 -0.28
N LEU A 86 -21.03 13.83 0.58
CA LEU A 86 -20.70 15.23 0.28
C LEU A 86 -19.21 15.36 -0.10
N SER A 87 -18.34 14.66 0.62
CA SER A 87 -16.90 14.66 0.37
C SER A 87 -16.55 14.09 -1.01
N TRP A 88 -17.13 12.95 -1.38
CA TRP A 88 -16.91 12.37 -2.71
C TRP A 88 -17.50 13.25 -3.81
N ARG A 89 -18.70 13.77 -3.61
CA ARG A 89 -19.35 14.68 -4.57
C ARG A 89 -18.52 15.93 -4.83
N LEU A 90 -18.01 16.59 -3.79
CA LEU A 90 -17.12 17.75 -3.93
C LEU A 90 -15.88 17.44 -4.77
N ARG A 91 -15.21 16.31 -4.48
CA ARG A 91 -14.04 15.86 -5.23
C ARG A 91 -14.37 15.57 -6.69
N ALA A 92 -15.49 14.89 -6.94
CA ALA A 92 -15.94 14.57 -8.29
C ALA A 92 -16.34 15.81 -9.08
N LEU A 93 -17.04 16.78 -8.47
CA LEU A 93 -17.40 18.05 -9.11
C LEU A 93 -16.16 18.82 -9.56
N GLY A 94 -15.12 18.88 -8.73
CA GLY A 94 -13.82 19.43 -9.12
C GLY A 94 -13.19 18.70 -10.31
N CYS A 95 -13.18 17.35 -10.29
CA CYS A 95 -12.68 16.53 -11.40
C CYS A 95 -13.50 16.71 -12.70
N LEU A 96 -14.79 17.03 -12.59
CA LEU A 96 -15.69 17.33 -13.70
C LEU A 96 -15.55 18.77 -14.22
N GLY A 97 -14.64 19.57 -13.66
CA GLY A 97 -14.41 20.96 -14.04
C GLY A 97 -15.52 21.92 -13.59
N VAL A 98 -16.27 21.58 -12.54
CA VAL A 98 -17.26 22.48 -11.96
C VAL A 98 -16.53 23.50 -11.07
N PRO A 99 -16.75 24.82 -11.26
CA PRO A 99 -16.04 25.83 -10.50
C PRO A 99 -16.44 25.82 -9.01
N PRO A 100 -15.54 26.22 -8.10
CA PRO A 100 -15.85 26.28 -6.66
C PRO A 100 -17.04 27.19 -6.31
N THR A 101 -17.32 28.21 -7.12
CA THR A 101 -18.44 29.15 -6.97
C THR A 101 -19.76 28.61 -7.52
N ASP A 102 -19.80 27.36 -8.01
CA ASP A 102 -21.05 26.76 -8.46
C ASP A 102 -21.98 26.52 -7.26
N PRO A 103 -23.29 26.84 -7.35
CA PRO A 103 -24.22 26.67 -6.24
C PRO A 103 -24.26 25.25 -5.66
N ALA A 104 -24.03 24.22 -6.49
CA ALA A 104 -23.97 22.84 -6.00
C ALA A 104 -22.73 22.58 -5.13
N VAL A 105 -21.59 23.18 -5.47
CA VAL A 105 -20.35 23.08 -4.69
C VAL A 105 -20.50 23.85 -3.37
N GLU A 106 -21.01 25.07 -3.43
CA GLU A 106 -21.28 25.89 -2.24
C GLU A 106 -22.28 25.22 -1.30
N GLN A 107 -23.32 24.58 -1.83
CA GLN A 107 -24.27 23.80 -1.03
C GLN A 107 -23.58 22.62 -0.35
N CYS A 108 -22.85 21.79 -1.10
CA CYS A 108 -22.15 20.65 -0.51
C CYS A 108 -21.13 21.08 0.57
N LEU A 109 -20.43 22.21 0.37
CA LEU A 109 -19.51 22.75 1.37
C LEU A 109 -20.24 23.22 2.63
N ARG A 110 -21.32 23.99 2.49
CA ARG A 110 -22.11 24.44 3.65
C ARG A 110 -22.65 23.26 4.45
N GLU A 111 -23.18 22.23 3.78
CA GLU A 111 -23.68 21.02 4.43
C GLU A 111 -22.55 20.23 5.11
N LEU A 112 -21.38 20.11 4.45
CA LEU A 112 -20.22 19.44 5.04
C LEU A 112 -19.72 20.17 6.29
N TYR A 113 -19.66 21.50 6.28
CA TYR A 113 -19.30 22.29 7.46
C TYR A 113 -20.35 22.19 8.56
N ALA A 114 -21.64 22.18 8.22
CA ALA A 114 -22.71 22.01 9.20
C ALA A 114 -22.69 20.64 9.88
N ALA A 115 -22.25 19.60 9.17
CA ALA A 115 -22.11 18.24 9.71
C ALA A 115 -20.85 18.04 10.58
N ARG A 116 -19.95 19.03 10.62
CA ARG A 116 -18.71 18.96 11.40
C ARG A 116 -19.02 19.05 12.90
N ASP A 117 -18.47 18.11 13.66
CA ASP A 117 -18.67 18.07 15.11
C ASP A 117 -18.05 19.29 15.80
N THR A 118 -18.80 19.97 16.67
CA THR A 118 -18.35 21.23 17.29
C THR A 118 -17.28 21.02 18.35
N GLY A 119 -17.27 19.87 19.05
CA GLY A 119 -16.31 19.58 20.12
C GLY A 119 -15.00 19.00 19.60
N THR A 120 -15.09 17.98 18.75
CA THR A 120 -13.93 17.24 18.23
C THR A 120 -13.41 17.80 16.92
N ARG A 121 -14.25 18.51 16.14
CA ARG A 121 -13.96 19.02 14.80
C ARG A 121 -13.83 17.95 13.71
N GLY A 122 -14.24 16.71 13.97
CA GLY A 122 -14.29 15.60 13.01
C GLY A 122 -15.67 15.40 12.37
N TRP A 123 -15.78 14.37 11.54
CA TRP A 123 -17.02 13.98 10.87
C TRP A 123 -17.43 12.55 11.21
N ARG A 124 -18.74 12.32 11.19
CA ARG A 124 -19.38 11.01 11.39
C ARG A 124 -19.75 10.42 10.04
N LEU A 125 -20.05 9.12 10.01
CA LEU A 125 -20.28 8.40 8.76
C LEU A 125 -21.66 8.70 8.13
N SER A 126 -22.72 8.84 8.93
CA SER A 126 -24.11 8.97 8.45
C SER A 126 -24.90 10.10 9.11
N GLU A 127 -24.75 10.34 10.42
CA GLU A 127 -25.61 11.25 11.20
C GLU A 127 -24.91 12.00 12.34
N THR A 128 -25.65 12.82 13.09
CA THR A 128 -25.18 13.65 14.22
C THR A 128 -24.84 12.86 15.48
N VAL A 129 -25.31 11.62 15.63
CA VAL A 129 -25.12 10.78 16.82
C VAL A 129 -24.19 9.61 16.51
N GLY A 130 -23.09 9.49 17.26
CA GLY A 130 -22.12 8.40 17.11
C GLY A 130 -20.67 8.86 17.30
N PRO A 131 -19.69 7.93 17.28
CA PRO A 131 -18.28 8.28 17.31
C PRO A 131 -17.86 8.99 16.02
N ILE A 132 -16.78 9.77 16.11
CA ILE A 132 -16.12 10.33 14.92
C ILE A 132 -15.53 9.19 14.09
N SER A 133 -15.80 9.22 12.79
CA SER A 133 -15.31 8.24 11.83
C SER A 133 -14.03 8.74 11.19
N LEU A 134 -12.97 7.95 11.24
CA LEU A 134 -11.73 8.24 10.49
C LEU A 134 -11.99 8.18 8.98
N THR A 135 -12.86 7.29 8.52
CA THR A 135 -13.27 7.19 7.11
C THR A 135 -13.92 8.49 6.64
N ALA A 136 -14.96 8.95 7.33
CA ALA A 136 -15.67 10.18 6.95
C ALA A 136 -14.80 11.43 7.11
N THR A 137 -14.03 11.50 8.21
CA THR A 137 -13.13 12.62 8.48
C THR A 137 -12.04 12.73 7.42
N THR A 138 -11.38 11.63 7.06
CA THR A 138 -10.35 11.66 6.01
C THR A 138 -10.94 11.96 4.64
N ALA A 139 -12.14 11.45 4.31
CA ALA A 139 -12.84 11.80 3.08
C ALA A 139 -13.12 13.32 2.98
N ALA A 140 -13.62 13.93 4.06
CA ALA A 140 -13.85 15.36 4.16
C ALA A 140 -12.56 16.15 3.97
N LEU A 141 -11.48 15.75 4.64
CA LEU A 141 -10.19 16.42 4.50
C LEU A 141 -9.60 16.26 3.09
N HIS A 142 -9.81 15.14 2.42
CA HIS A 142 -9.44 14.98 1.00
C HIS A 142 -10.23 15.94 0.10
N ALA A 143 -11.50 16.21 0.38
CA ALA A 143 -12.31 17.17 -0.36
C ALA A 143 -11.85 18.61 -0.12
N LEU A 144 -11.67 19.00 1.15
CA LEU A 144 -11.25 20.33 1.55
C LEU A 144 -9.83 20.67 1.06
N ALA A 145 -8.92 19.70 1.02
CA ALA A 145 -7.57 19.90 0.50
C ALA A 145 -7.54 20.37 -0.97
N GLY A 146 -8.54 20.02 -1.78
CA GLY A 146 -8.65 20.52 -3.16
C GLY A 146 -9.13 21.97 -3.27
N LEU A 147 -9.58 22.56 -2.16
CA LEU A 147 -10.16 23.91 -2.10
C LEU A 147 -9.35 24.87 -1.21
N ALA A 148 -8.41 24.34 -0.42
CA ALA A 148 -7.66 25.10 0.59
C ALA A 148 -6.87 26.30 0.05
N ASP A 149 -6.43 26.26 -1.21
CA ASP A 149 -5.72 27.39 -1.82
C ASP A 149 -6.64 28.59 -2.13
N ALA A 150 -7.94 28.35 -2.26
CA ALA A 150 -8.93 29.35 -2.66
C ALA A 150 -9.97 29.68 -1.58
N ASP A 151 -10.08 28.87 -0.53
CA ASP A 151 -11.03 29.02 0.58
C ASP A 151 -10.30 28.91 1.93
N GLU A 152 -10.19 30.04 2.64
CA GLU A 152 -9.55 30.13 3.97
C GLU A 152 -10.26 29.25 5.01
N THR A 153 -11.59 29.11 4.91
CA THR A 153 -12.38 28.24 5.80
C THR A 153 -12.02 26.77 5.54
N ALA A 154 -11.82 26.40 4.28
CA ALA A 154 -11.39 25.05 3.91
C ALA A 154 -9.96 24.78 4.41
N ALA A 155 -9.05 25.75 4.29
CA ALA A 155 -7.69 25.64 4.81
C ALA A 155 -7.66 25.48 6.34
N GLU A 156 -8.44 26.28 7.07
CA GLU A 156 -8.53 26.19 8.53
C GLU A 156 -9.12 24.83 8.96
N ALA A 157 -10.21 24.40 8.32
CA ALA A 157 -10.84 23.12 8.59
C ALA A 157 -9.90 21.94 8.28
N LEU A 158 -9.12 22.04 7.20
CA LEU A 158 -8.09 21.05 6.84
C LEU A 158 -7.01 20.94 7.91
N LEU A 159 -6.48 22.07 8.38
CA LEU A 159 -5.44 22.12 9.41
C LEU A 159 -5.93 21.51 10.74
N GLN A 160 -7.11 21.93 11.19
CA GLN A 160 -7.71 21.45 12.43
C GLN A 160 -8.07 19.97 12.36
N GLY A 161 -8.68 19.53 11.25
CA GLY A 161 -9.05 18.12 11.06
C GLY A 161 -7.84 17.20 10.91
N THR A 162 -6.78 17.65 10.23
CA THR A 162 -5.50 16.91 10.18
C THR A 162 -4.90 16.78 11.58
N SER A 163 -4.92 17.85 12.37
CA SER A 163 -4.43 17.83 13.76
C SER A 163 -5.24 16.88 14.65
N LEU A 164 -6.56 16.81 14.46
CA LEU A 164 -7.43 15.84 15.11
C LEU A 164 -7.04 14.41 14.74
N VAL A 165 -6.97 14.09 13.44
CA VAL A 165 -6.62 12.75 12.95
C VAL A 165 -5.27 12.30 13.52
N VAL A 166 -4.26 13.18 13.50
CA VAL A 166 -2.94 12.90 14.07
C VAL A 166 -3.03 12.62 15.57
N SER A 167 -3.87 13.36 16.30
CA SER A 167 -4.00 13.17 17.76
C SER A 167 -4.73 11.88 18.08
N MET A 168 -5.88 11.59 17.44
CA MET A 168 -6.61 10.32 17.57
C MET A 168 -5.69 9.12 17.33
N MET A 169 -4.87 9.18 16.28
CA MET A 169 -3.96 8.09 15.95
C MET A 169 -2.84 7.93 16.98
N LEU A 170 -2.33 9.01 17.57
CA LEU A 170 -1.28 8.92 18.60
C LEU A 170 -1.83 8.46 19.96
N ASP A 171 -3.05 8.87 20.30
CA ASP A 171 -3.69 8.55 21.58
C ASP A 171 -4.10 7.07 21.65
N ASP A 172 -4.65 6.53 20.55
CA ASP A 172 -5.14 5.14 20.49
C ASP A 172 -4.08 4.11 20.03
N ASP A 173 -2.84 4.54 19.78
CA ASP A 173 -1.77 3.78 19.11
C ASP A 173 -2.15 3.28 17.69
N PRO A 174 -1.51 3.76 16.61
CA PRO A 174 -1.83 3.35 15.24
C PRO A 174 -1.68 1.84 15.00
N ARG A 175 -0.91 1.15 15.85
CA ARG A 175 -0.68 -0.30 15.73
C ARG A 175 -1.88 -1.12 16.22
N ALA A 176 -2.71 -0.56 17.09
CA ALA A 176 -3.94 -1.19 17.57
C ALA A 176 -5.14 -0.90 16.66
N GLN A 177 -5.00 0.08 15.76
CA GLN A 177 -6.06 0.48 14.84
C GLN A 177 -6.30 -0.57 13.72
N PRO A 178 -7.54 -0.64 13.19
CA PRO A 178 -7.86 -1.38 11.99
C PRO A 178 -6.99 -0.96 10.79
N VAL A 179 -6.81 -1.88 9.83
CA VAL A 179 -6.00 -1.63 8.63
C VAL A 179 -6.64 -0.55 7.76
N TYR A 180 -7.96 -0.54 7.60
CA TYR A 180 -8.68 0.48 6.83
C TYR A 180 -8.43 1.89 7.37
N ALA A 181 -8.49 2.06 8.69
CA ALA A 181 -8.25 3.35 9.34
C ALA A 181 -6.82 3.83 9.08
N CYS A 182 -5.84 2.93 9.24
CA CYS A 182 -4.44 3.22 8.91
C CYS A 182 -4.26 3.61 7.44
N ALA A 183 -4.95 2.94 6.52
CA ALA A 183 -4.86 3.21 5.09
C ALA A 183 -5.43 4.59 4.72
N HIS A 184 -6.61 4.94 5.24
CA HIS A 184 -7.21 6.25 5.04
C HIS A 184 -6.34 7.38 5.59
N VAL A 185 -5.81 7.21 6.80
CA VAL A 185 -4.92 8.21 7.42
C VAL A 185 -3.60 8.32 6.65
N ALA A 186 -2.95 7.20 6.32
CA ALA A 186 -1.69 7.22 5.60
C ALA A 186 -1.83 7.93 4.25
N ARG A 187 -2.92 7.66 3.53
CA ARG A 187 -3.20 8.31 2.24
C ARG A 187 -3.51 9.79 2.38
N LEU A 188 -4.22 10.20 3.43
CA LEU A 188 -4.43 11.62 3.73
C LEU A 188 -3.10 12.32 4.02
N LEU A 189 -2.29 11.78 4.93
CA LEU A 189 -1.02 12.39 5.34
C LEU A 189 0.06 12.34 4.25
N ALA A 190 -0.12 11.52 3.22
CA ALA A 190 0.72 11.47 2.03
C ALA A 190 0.44 12.61 1.03
N ARG A 191 -0.68 13.33 1.18
CA ARG A 191 -1.02 14.46 0.31
C ARG A 191 0.05 15.55 0.37
N PRO A 192 0.51 16.10 -0.76
CA PRO A 192 1.52 17.16 -0.77
C PRO A 192 1.14 18.37 0.09
N GLU A 193 -0.14 18.75 0.06
CA GLU A 193 -0.69 19.90 0.79
C GLU A 193 -0.56 19.73 2.32
N ILE A 194 -0.60 18.48 2.80
CA ILE A 194 -0.50 18.14 4.23
C ILE A 194 0.93 17.80 4.61
N ALA A 195 1.62 17.01 3.79
CA ALA A 195 2.99 16.57 4.04
C ALA A 195 3.97 17.75 4.10
N ALA A 196 3.73 18.82 3.35
CA ALA A 196 4.56 20.02 3.36
C ALA A 196 4.55 20.78 4.70
N VAL A 197 3.46 20.68 5.47
CA VAL A 197 3.24 21.50 6.70
C VAL A 197 3.13 20.67 7.99
N GLY A 198 2.93 19.35 7.89
CA GLY A 198 2.55 18.48 9.00
C GLY A 198 3.60 18.27 10.11
N GLY A 199 4.88 18.58 9.83
CA GLY A 199 5.98 18.43 10.78
C GLY A 199 6.15 17.01 11.35
N LYS A 200 6.89 16.90 12.47
CA LYS A 200 7.31 15.60 13.04
C LYS A 200 6.16 14.69 13.50
N ARG A 201 5.04 15.26 13.97
CA ARG A 201 3.89 14.46 14.44
C ARG A 201 3.19 13.77 13.27
N VAL A 202 2.98 14.48 12.16
CA VAL A 202 2.42 13.89 10.92
C VAL A 202 3.34 12.82 10.37
N GLU A 203 4.64 13.09 10.27
CA GLU A 203 5.62 12.08 9.84
C GLU A 203 5.58 10.83 10.72
N LYS A 204 5.44 11.01 12.04
CA LYS A 204 5.39 9.89 12.98
C LYS A 204 4.14 9.03 12.79
N VAL A 205 2.96 9.65 12.67
CA VAL A 205 1.71 8.91 12.41
C VAL A 205 1.76 8.19 11.07
N ARG A 206 2.30 8.84 10.03
CA ARG A 206 2.51 8.21 8.72
C ARG A 206 3.43 6.99 8.82
N GLU A 207 4.55 7.09 9.54
CA GLU A 207 5.46 5.95 9.76
C GLU A 207 4.77 4.78 10.49
N LEU A 208 4.01 5.07 11.54
CA LEU A 208 3.33 4.05 12.34
C LEU A 208 2.20 3.36 11.57
N THR A 209 1.41 4.11 10.80
CA THR A 209 0.34 3.57 9.94
C THR A 209 0.92 2.70 8.83
N VAL A 210 2.00 3.15 8.16
CA VAL A 210 2.72 2.32 7.17
C VAL A 210 3.23 1.04 7.80
N ARG A 211 3.84 1.10 8.98
CA ARG A 211 4.34 -0.09 9.69
C ARG A 211 3.22 -1.09 10.02
N ARG A 212 2.06 -0.62 10.47
CA ARG A 212 0.89 -1.46 10.76
C ARG A 212 0.36 -2.15 9.51
N MET A 213 0.26 -1.42 8.39
CA MET A 213 -0.18 -1.99 7.11
C MET A 213 0.83 -2.99 6.55
N LEU A 214 2.14 -2.69 6.60
CA LEU A 214 3.19 -3.63 6.19
C LEU A 214 3.14 -4.93 6.99
N TYR A 215 2.90 -4.84 8.30
CA TYR A 215 2.67 -6.02 9.13
C TYR A 215 1.45 -6.82 8.64
N ALA A 216 0.32 -6.15 8.39
CA ALA A 216 -0.90 -6.82 7.91
C ALA A 216 -0.72 -7.51 6.55
N LEU A 217 -0.02 -6.86 5.61
CA LEU A 217 0.26 -7.41 4.28
C LEU A 217 1.21 -8.62 4.33
N ARG A 218 2.22 -8.58 5.20
CA ARG A 218 3.16 -9.71 5.37
C ARG A 218 2.50 -10.94 5.99
N ASP A 219 1.64 -10.71 6.97
CA ASP A 219 0.93 -11.78 7.69
C ASP A 219 -0.34 -12.25 6.94
N GLY A 220 -0.75 -11.59 5.86
CA GLY A 220 -1.97 -11.91 5.11
C GLY A 220 -3.25 -11.61 5.90
N THR A 221 -3.20 -10.63 6.81
CA THR A 221 -4.33 -10.25 7.69
C THR A 221 -5.04 -8.97 7.23
N ALA A 222 -4.68 -8.42 6.06
CA ALA A 222 -5.36 -7.30 5.42
C ALA A 222 -6.69 -7.71 4.76
N GLY A 223 -7.58 -8.35 5.52
CA GLY A 223 -8.89 -8.81 5.05
C GLY A 223 -9.93 -7.68 4.95
N ALA A 224 -11.19 -8.06 4.77
CA ALA A 224 -12.28 -7.09 4.91
C ALA A 224 -12.52 -6.77 6.38
N GLU A 225 -12.67 -5.50 6.71
CA GLU A 225 -12.94 -4.99 8.06
C GLU A 225 -14.25 -4.21 8.06
N GLU A 226 -14.87 -4.07 9.23
CA GLU A 226 -16.15 -3.38 9.37
C GLU A 226 -16.03 -2.16 10.30
N GLU A 227 -16.73 -1.08 9.95
CA GLU A 227 -16.88 0.12 10.76
C GLU A 227 -18.37 0.28 11.11
N SER A 228 -18.70 0.22 12.39
CA SER A 228 -20.08 0.38 12.85
C SER A 228 -20.49 1.84 12.93
N PHE A 229 -21.71 2.14 12.48
CA PHE A 229 -22.31 3.47 12.54
C PHE A 229 -23.83 3.37 12.78
N ARG A 230 -24.50 4.52 12.92
CA ARG A 230 -25.94 4.58 13.19
C ARG A 230 -26.70 5.36 12.13
N GLU A 231 -27.80 4.80 11.64
CA GLU A 231 -28.79 5.50 10.81
C GLU A 231 -30.09 5.57 11.60
N GLY A 232 -30.35 6.73 12.19
CA GLY A 232 -31.37 6.95 13.19
C GLY A 232 -31.23 5.99 14.37
N LEU A 233 -32.22 5.11 14.52
CA LEU A 233 -32.25 4.11 15.57
C LEU A 233 -31.56 2.79 15.18
N MET A 234 -31.19 2.60 13.92
CA MET A 234 -30.61 1.35 13.43
C MET A 234 -29.08 1.39 13.49
N ALA A 235 -28.48 0.27 13.88
CA ALA A 235 -27.05 0.06 13.77
C ALA A 235 -26.74 -0.54 12.39
N SER A 236 -25.79 0.07 11.68
CA SER A 236 -25.35 -0.33 10.34
C SER A 236 -23.84 -0.49 10.33
N THR A 237 -23.30 -1.20 9.33
CA THR A 237 -21.86 -1.42 9.18
C THR A 237 -21.39 -1.03 7.79
N TRP A 238 -20.25 -0.35 7.73
CA TRP A 238 -19.53 -0.05 6.51
C TRP A 238 -18.42 -1.07 6.33
N ARG A 239 -18.35 -1.71 5.16
CA ARG A 239 -17.34 -2.73 4.88
C ARG A 239 -16.17 -2.15 4.10
N HIS A 240 -14.99 -2.26 4.68
CA HIS A 240 -13.73 -1.80 4.11
C HIS A 240 -12.94 -2.96 3.52
N LEU A 241 -12.38 -2.79 2.32
CA LEU A 241 -11.56 -3.81 1.67
C LEU A 241 -10.09 -3.56 2.02
N GLY A 242 -9.64 -4.11 3.17
CA GLY A 242 -8.32 -3.83 3.74
C GLY A 242 -7.17 -4.04 2.76
N LEU A 243 -7.16 -5.14 2.00
CA LEU A 243 -6.13 -5.41 0.99
C LEU A 243 -6.09 -4.33 -0.10
N HIS A 244 -7.25 -3.95 -0.62
CA HIS A 244 -7.37 -2.97 -1.71
C HIS A 244 -6.89 -1.59 -1.25
N LEU A 245 -7.24 -1.20 -0.02
CA LEU A 245 -6.82 0.06 0.58
C LEU A 245 -5.33 0.06 0.94
N ALA A 246 -4.83 -1.00 1.58
CA ALA A 246 -3.50 -1.04 2.17
C ALA A 246 -2.37 -0.96 1.13
N VAL A 247 -2.47 -1.71 0.02
CA VAL A 247 -1.42 -1.73 -1.02
C VAL A 247 -1.19 -0.32 -1.57
N GLY A 248 -2.26 0.35 -2.01
CA GLY A 248 -2.17 1.71 -2.53
C GLY A 248 -1.71 2.72 -1.48
N ALA A 249 -2.27 2.64 -0.26
CA ALA A 249 -1.95 3.59 0.81
C ALA A 249 -0.50 3.50 1.28
N VAL A 250 0.06 2.29 1.42
CA VAL A 250 1.48 2.10 1.80
C VAL A 250 2.40 2.74 0.75
N VAL A 251 2.15 2.48 -0.53
CA VAL A 251 3.00 2.99 -1.61
C VAL A 251 2.86 4.52 -1.76
N ALA A 252 1.66 5.07 -1.57
CA ALA A 252 1.47 6.52 -1.58
C ALA A 252 2.19 7.21 -0.41
N ALA A 253 2.19 6.59 0.77
CA ALA A 253 2.78 7.17 1.99
C ALA A 253 4.30 6.97 2.09
N ASP A 254 4.82 5.86 1.57
CA ASP A 254 6.25 5.57 1.45
C ASP A 254 6.54 4.87 0.12
N GLU A 255 6.97 5.64 -0.89
CA GLU A 255 7.30 5.13 -2.21
C GLU A 255 8.39 4.04 -2.19
N ARG A 256 9.26 3.98 -1.15
CA ARG A 256 10.29 2.94 -1.02
C ARG A 256 9.68 1.58 -0.69
N ALA A 257 8.48 1.56 -0.13
CA ALA A 257 7.79 0.34 0.27
C ALA A 257 7.29 -0.49 -0.93
N VAL A 258 7.32 0.03 -2.16
CA VAL A 258 7.00 -0.76 -3.37
C VAL A 258 7.89 -2.00 -3.50
N PHE A 259 9.11 -1.96 -2.95
CA PHE A 259 10.04 -3.09 -2.94
C PHE A 259 9.88 -3.99 -1.71
N ASP A 260 8.99 -3.67 -0.78
CA ASP A 260 8.74 -4.50 0.39
C ASP A 260 8.09 -5.84 -0.03
N PRO A 261 8.57 -6.99 0.45
CA PRO A 261 7.97 -8.28 0.12
C PRO A 261 6.48 -8.37 0.45
N GLY A 262 6.02 -7.73 1.53
CA GLY A 262 4.60 -7.69 1.89
C GLY A 262 3.76 -6.90 0.89
N VAL A 263 4.27 -5.76 0.41
CA VAL A 263 3.58 -4.94 -0.60
C VAL A 263 3.51 -5.67 -1.93
N ARG A 264 4.61 -6.31 -2.37
CA ARG A 264 4.60 -7.07 -3.63
C ARG A 264 3.66 -8.26 -3.58
N ARG A 265 3.67 -9.02 -2.47
CA ARG A 265 2.72 -10.11 -2.25
C ARG A 265 1.28 -9.59 -2.24
N GLY A 266 1.00 -8.52 -1.49
CA GLY A 266 -0.33 -7.91 -1.44
C GLY A 266 -0.80 -7.39 -2.80
N LEU A 267 0.11 -6.84 -3.61
CA LEU A 267 -0.20 -6.44 -4.98
C LEU A 267 -0.56 -7.64 -5.86
N VAL A 268 0.18 -8.75 -5.76
CA VAL A 268 -0.15 -9.99 -6.48
C VAL A 268 -1.52 -10.49 -6.06
N GLU A 269 -1.77 -10.63 -4.76
CA GLU A 269 -3.06 -11.06 -4.21
C GLU A 269 -4.20 -10.13 -4.66
N LEU A 270 -3.97 -8.81 -4.71
CA LEU A 270 -4.93 -7.84 -5.22
C LEU A 270 -5.19 -8.04 -6.72
N LEU A 271 -4.16 -8.23 -7.54
CA LEU A 271 -4.30 -8.43 -8.99
C LEU A 271 -4.97 -9.77 -9.34
N GLU A 272 -4.87 -10.78 -8.47
CA GLU A 272 -5.63 -12.04 -8.57
C GLU A 272 -7.13 -11.83 -8.36
N LEU A 273 -7.54 -10.77 -7.65
CA LEU A 273 -8.95 -10.41 -7.48
C LEU A 273 -9.54 -9.72 -8.72
N GLN A 274 -8.71 -9.31 -9.69
CA GLN A 274 -9.20 -8.78 -10.95
C GLN A 274 -9.64 -9.90 -11.87
N GLU A 275 -10.84 -9.79 -12.43
CA GLU A 275 -11.29 -10.73 -13.46
C GLU A 275 -10.52 -10.53 -14.77
N THR A 276 -9.86 -11.58 -15.24
CA THR A 276 -8.94 -11.50 -16.41
C THR A 276 -9.41 -12.34 -17.57
N GLN A 277 -10.47 -13.13 -17.40
CA GLN A 277 -10.98 -13.96 -18.48
C GLN A 277 -11.66 -13.06 -19.50
N GLU A 278 -11.06 -12.92 -20.70
CA GLU A 278 -11.53 -12.01 -21.76
C GLU A 278 -12.99 -12.27 -22.19
N ARG A 279 -13.46 -13.51 -22.04
CA ARG A 279 -14.84 -13.90 -22.37
C ARG A 279 -15.85 -13.59 -21.25
N SER A 280 -15.39 -13.18 -20.08
CA SER A 280 -16.25 -12.83 -18.95
C SER A 280 -16.89 -11.46 -19.18
N ALA A 281 -18.20 -11.35 -19.00
CA ALA A 281 -18.91 -10.06 -19.08
C ALA A 281 -18.37 -9.02 -18.09
N VAL A 282 -17.74 -9.49 -17.01
CA VAL A 282 -17.18 -8.70 -15.92
C VAL A 282 -15.65 -8.60 -15.98
N CYS A 283 -15.05 -8.95 -17.13
CA CYS A 283 -13.61 -8.80 -17.38
C CYS A 283 -13.11 -7.39 -17.06
N GLY A 284 -12.07 -7.30 -16.23
CA GLY A 284 -11.41 -6.08 -15.78
C GLY A 284 -11.85 -5.58 -14.40
N GLY A 285 -13.04 -5.98 -13.93
CA GLY A 285 -13.54 -5.60 -12.61
C GLY A 285 -12.85 -6.38 -11.48
N PHE A 286 -12.75 -5.76 -10.30
CA PHE A 286 -12.17 -6.38 -9.10
C PHE A 286 -13.23 -6.95 -8.18
N ARG A 287 -12.93 -8.12 -7.62
CA ARG A 287 -13.73 -8.78 -6.59
C ARG A 287 -13.42 -8.21 -5.21
N THR A 288 -14.45 -8.13 -4.36
CA THR A 288 -14.30 -7.76 -2.94
C THR A 288 -13.48 -8.77 -2.13
N SER A 289 -13.40 -10.03 -2.57
CA SER A 289 -12.54 -11.10 -2.04
C SER A 289 -12.47 -12.25 -3.06
N THR A 290 -11.70 -13.32 -2.80
CA THR A 290 -11.54 -14.45 -3.74
C THR A 290 -12.87 -15.04 -4.24
N GLY A 291 -13.87 -15.12 -3.37
CA GLY A 291 -15.24 -15.55 -3.69
C GLY A 291 -16.29 -14.43 -3.65
N GLY A 292 -15.85 -13.17 -3.57
CA GLY A 292 -16.73 -12.01 -3.45
C GLY A 292 -17.24 -11.50 -4.80
N PHE A 293 -18.20 -10.58 -4.74
CA PHE A 293 -18.75 -9.92 -5.93
C PHE A 293 -17.76 -8.95 -6.56
N ILE A 294 -17.90 -8.73 -7.86
CA ILE A 294 -17.21 -7.68 -8.60
C ILE A 294 -18.00 -6.38 -8.47
N THR A 295 -17.37 -5.34 -7.93
CA THR A 295 -18.05 -4.07 -7.59
C THR A 295 -17.31 -2.87 -8.18
N SER A 296 -18.03 -1.76 -8.36
CA SER A 296 -17.41 -0.49 -8.75
C SER A 296 -16.41 -0.01 -7.70
N PHE A 297 -16.75 -0.15 -6.42
CA PHE A 297 -15.88 0.20 -5.30
C PHE A 297 -14.59 -0.62 -5.24
N ALA A 298 -14.65 -1.95 -5.36
CA ALA A 298 -13.45 -2.78 -5.39
C ALA A 298 -12.59 -2.44 -6.61
N THR A 299 -13.22 -2.19 -7.76
CA THR A 299 -12.51 -1.82 -8.99
C THR A 299 -11.86 -0.45 -8.89
N VAL A 300 -12.52 0.52 -8.28
CA VAL A 300 -11.97 1.85 -7.98
C VAL A 300 -10.75 1.73 -7.08
N GLN A 301 -10.86 1.01 -5.95
CA GLN A 301 -9.73 0.87 -5.02
C GLN A 301 -8.56 0.08 -5.62
N GLY A 302 -8.85 -0.97 -6.39
CA GLY A 302 -7.85 -1.72 -7.15
C GLY A 302 -7.14 -0.84 -8.17
N LEU A 303 -7.89 -0.03 -8.93
CA LEU A 303 -7.34 0.95 -9.87
C LEU A 303 -6.46 1.98 -9.16
N GLU A 304 -6.92 2.57 -8.07
CA GLU A 304 -6.13 3.54 -7.31
C GLU A 304 -4.82 2.95 -6.76
N ALA A 305 -4.86 1.70 -6.28
CA ALA A 305 -3.65 0.99 -5.84
C ALA A 305 -2.67 0.77 -7.01
N MET A 306 -3.17 0.33 -8.17
CA MET A 306 -2.34 0.17 -9.37
C MET A 306 -1.73 1.50 -9.84
N LEU A 307 -2.48 2.60 -9.79
CA LEU A 307 -1.99 3.94 -10.16
C LEU A 307 -0.89 4.41 -9.20
N ALA A 308 -1.04 4.17 -7.90
CA ALA A 308 -0.01 4.49 -6.91
C ALA A 308 1.29 3.70 -7.16
N VAL A 309 1.17 2.41 -7.47
CA VAL A 309 2.33 1.57 -7.84
C VAL A 309 2.97 2.03 -9.14
N ARG A 310 2.17 2.25 -10.20
CA ARG A 310 2.65 2.71 -11.51
C ARG A 310 3.50 3.97 -11.37
N ARG A 311 3.01 4.97 -10.64
CA ARG A 311 3.72 6.24 -10.45
C ARG A 311 5.14 6.04 -9.92
N VAL A 312 5.29 5.21 -8.88
CA VAL A 312 6.62 4.94 -8.29
C VAL A 312 7.51 4.14 -9.24
N VAL A 313 6.90 3.21 -9.96
CA VAL A 313 7.59 2.35 -10.93
C VAL A 313 8.15 3.17 -12.10
N ASP A 314 7.33 4.04 -12.70
CA ASP A 314 7.71 4.91 -13.82
C ASP A 314 8.75 5.96 -13.41
N GLU A 315 8.64 6.53 -12.21
CA GLU A 315 9.54 7.57 -11.72
C GLU A 315 10.92 7.05 -11.27
N ARG A 316 11.03 5.77 -10.84
CA ARG A 316 12.23 5.28 -10.11
C ARG A 316 12.89 4.02 -10.67
N VAL A 317 12.26 3.28 -11.58
CA VAL A 317 12.70 1.92 -11.91
C VAL A 317 13.08 1.78 -13.38
N ASN A 318 14.31 1.32 -13.63
CA ASN A 318 14.72 0.87 -14.98
C ASN A 318 13.78 -0.28 -15.41
N PRO A 319 13.18 -0.25 -16.62
CA PRO A 319 12.20 -1.23 -17.08
C PRO A 319 12.56 -2.70 -16.88
N ALA A 320 13.86 -3.04 -16.91
CA ALA A 320 14.36 -4.40 -16.66
C ALA A 320 14.09 -4.91 -15.22
N VAL A 321 14.01 -4.02 -14.23
CA VAL A 321 13.80 -4.36 -12.81
C VAL A 321 12.32 -4.60 -12.50
N ILE A 322 11.40 -3.99 -13.25
CA ILE A 322 9.94 -4.18 -13.14
C ILE A 322 9.56 -5.62 -13.51
N PHE A 323 10.17 -6.14 -14.58
CA PHE A 323 9.94 -7.50 -15.04
C PHE A 323 10.40 -8.53 -13.99
N ASP A 324 11.55 -8.30 -13.35
CA ASP A 324 12.08 -9.17 -12.28
C ASP A 324 11.28 -9.04 -10.95
N LEU A 325 10.67 -7.86 -10.71
CA LEU A 325 9.84 -7.56 -9.53
C LEU A 325 8.47 -8.23 -9.55
N ILE A 326 7.86 -8.33 -10.73
CA ILE A 326 6.49 -8.86 -10.89
C ILE A 326 6.54 -10.35 -11.26
N CYS A 327 7.53 -10.82 -12.01
CA CYS A 327 7.55 -12.18 -12.57
C CYS A 327 8.10 -13.28 -11.65
N ARG A 328 8.38 -13.02 -10.38
CA ARG A 328 8.70 -14.08 -9.40
C ARG A 328 7.64 -14.18 -8.32
N GLU A 329 6.57 -14.87 -8.69
CA GLU A 329 5.52 -15.41 -7.80
C GLU A 329 6.09 -16.24 -6.62
N GLN A 330 7.38 -16.61 -6.65
CA GLN A 330 8.04 -17.44 -5.63
C GLN A 330 9.45 -16.96 -5.17
N GLY A 331 9.92 -15.76 -5.50
CA GLY A 331 11.34 -15.41 -5.32
C GLY A 331 11.63 -14.14 -4.54
N ALA A 332 12.52 -14.22 -3.54
CA ALA A 332 13.12 -13.02 -2.95
C ALA A 332 13.97 -12.27 -3.98
N HIS A 333 13.82 -10.95 -4.05
CA HIS A 333 14.57 -10.07 -4.91
C HIS A 333 15.99 -9.85 -4.36
N PRO A 334 17.03 -9.62 -5.18
CA PRO A 334 18.41 -9.40 -4.70
C PRO A 334 18.57 -8.24 -3.69
N ARG A 335 17.61 -7.31 -3.66
CA ARG A 335 17.55 -6.20 -2.70
C ARG A 335 16.79 -6.51 -1.41
N ASP A 336 16.04 -7.60 -1.35
CA ASP A 336 15.28 -7.95 -0.16
C ASP A 336 16.23 -8.31 0.98
N ALA A 337 15.99 -7.71 2.14
CA ALA A 337 16.76 -8.01 3.33
C ALA A 337 16.39 -9.42 3.84
N GLN A 338 17.35 -10.35 3.78
CA GLN A 338 17.20 -11.71 4.26
C GLN A 338 17.74 -11.83 5.68
N GLN A 339 17.02 -12.51 6.57
CA GLN A 339 17.57 -12.84 7.89
C GLN A 339 18.68 -13.88 7.71
N VAL A 340 19.90 -13.49 8.07
CA VAL A 340 21.08 -14.36 8.00
C VAL A 340 21.26 -15.09 9.34
N VAL A 341 21.21 -14.37 10.46
CA VAL A 341 21.34 -14.94 11.82
C VAL A 341 20.33 -14.25 12.76
N GLY A 342 19.74 -15.00 13.69
CA GLY A 342 18.95 -14.46 14.79
C GLY A 342 19.32 -15.10 16.13
N HIS A 343 19.58 -14.30 17.16
CA HIS A 343 19.75 -14.79 18.53
C HIS A 343 19.04 -13.86 19.53
N ARG A 344 18.14 -14.43 20.34
CA ARG A 344 17.48 -13.81 21.51
C ARG A 344 17.24 -12.30 21.38
N HIS A 345 16.51 -11.90 20.33
CA HIS A 345 16.08 -10.52 19.99
C HIS A 345 16.98 -9.66 19.09
N ARG A 346 18.13 -10.17 18.60
CA ARG A 346 18.91 -9.50 17.54
C ARG A 346 18.85 -10.31 16.25
N THR A 347 18.38 -9.68 15.17
CA THR A 347 18.37 -10.26 13.83
C THR A 347 19.35 -9.50 12.95
N VAL A 348 20.24 -10.24 12.27
CA VAL A 348 21.09 -9.68 11.23
C VAL A 348 20.38 -9.87 9.92
N LEU A 349 19.95 -8.77 9.31
CA LEU A 349 19.30 -8.74 8.01
C LEU A 349 20.33 -8.30 6.96
N MET A 350 20.39 -9.01 5.83
CA MET A 350 21.31 -8.70 4.75
C MET A 350 20.69 -9.04 3.39
N ASN A 351 20.82 -8.14 2.42
CA ASN A 351 20.38 -8.41 1.05
C ASN A 351 21.48 -9.11 0.23
N SER A 352 21.16 -9.57 -0.97
CA SER A 352 22.10 -10.32 -1.82
C SER A 352 23.31 -9.50 -2.27
N TYR A 353 23.19 -8.17 -2.34
CA TYR A 353 24.34 -7.28 -2.61
C TYR A 353 25.28 -7.20 -1.41
N ALA A 354 24.76 -6.98 -0.22
CA ALA A 354 25.54 -6.94 1.02
C ALA A 354 26.17 -8.30 1.32
N GLY A 355 25.47 -9.41 1.05
CA GLY A 355 26.06 -10.75 1.10
C GLY A 355 27.12 -11.00 0.05
N GLY A 356 26.92 -10.51 -1.18
CA GLY A 356 27.94 -10.53 -2.22
C GLY A 356 29.20 -9.74 -1.85
N LEU A 357 29.04 -8.54 -1.28
CA LEU A 357 30.15 -7.71 -0.79
C LEU A 357 30.87 -8.35 0.39
N THR A 358 30.13 -8.98 1.30
CA THR A 358 30.72 -9.71 2.44
C THR A 358 31.56 -10.89 1.94
N LEU A 359 31.07 -11.64 0.94
CA LEU A 359 31.86 -12.68 0.27
C LEU A 359 33.11 -12.10 -0.41
N ALA A 360 32.94 -11.02 -1.18
CA ALA A 360 34.01 -10.38 -1.92
C ALA A 360 35.09 -9.77 -1.02
N ALA A 361 34.76 -9.39 0.22
CA ALA A 361 35.72 -8.90 1.20
C ALA A 361 36.34 -10.04 2.03
N ALA A 362 35.52 -10.96 2.54
CA ALA A 362 35.96 -11.99 3.48
C ALA A 362 36.76 -13.12 2.80
N ALA A 363 36.44 -13.48 1.55
CA ALA A 363 37.18 -14.53 0.85
C ALA A 363 38.63 -14.13 0.53
N PRO A 364 38.92 -12.94 -0.06
CA PRO A 364 40.30 -12.50 -0.26
C PRO A 364 41.05 -12.26 1.05
N ALA A 365 40.39 -11.68 2.07
CA ALA A 365 41.01 -11.46 3.38
C ALA A 365 41.39 -12.79 4.04
N GLY A 366 40.47 -13.75 4.09
CA GLY A 366 40.72 -15.08 4.67
C GLY A 366 41.78 -15.87 3.90
N LEU A 367 41.78 -15.79 2.55
CA LEU A 367 42.80 -16.40 1.72
C LEU A 367 44.18 -15.78 1.95
N THR A 368 44.24 -14.46 2.08
CA THR A 368 45.48 -13.73 2.38
C THR A 368 46.04 -14.15 3.74
N ILE A 369 45.20 -14.21 4.78
CA ILE A 369 45.59 -14.68 6.11
C ILE A 369 46.17 -16.11 6.03
N ALA A 370 45.47 -17.02 5.34
CA ALA A 370 45.91 -18.41 5.22
C ALA A 370 47.23 -18.55 4.43
N LEU A 371 47.37 -17.85 3.31
CA LEU A 371 48.59 -17.89 2.49
C LEU A 371 49.78 -17.30 3.23
N LEU A 372 49.63 -16.13 3.86
CA LEU A 372 50.70 -15.52 4.65
C LEU A 372 51.11 -16.42 5.83
N ALA A 373 50.15 -17.09 6.48
CA ALA A 373 50.45 -18.04 7.54
C ALA A 373 51.28 -19.24 7.06
N VAL A 374 51.09 -19.70 5.83
CA VAL A 374 51.90 -20.76 5.21
C VAL A 374 53.28 -20.24 4.80
N PHE A 375 53.34 -19.07 4.14
CA PHE A 375 54.61 -18.48 3.68
C PHE A 375 55.55 -18.09 4.82
N PHE A 376 55.02 -17.59 5.92
CA PHE A 376 55.77 -17.21 7.12
C PHE A 376 55.76 -18.29 8.22
N ALA A 377 55.39 -19.53 7.89
CA ALA A 377 55.39 -20.64 8.84
C ALA A 377 56.74 -20.85 9.58
N PRO A 378 57.92 -20.68 8.93
CA PRO A 378 59.21 -20.82 9.62
C PRO A 378 59.43 -19.78 10.72
N ASP A 379 58.93 -18.55 10.55
CA ASP A 379 59.12 -17.44 11.49
C ASP A 379 58.04 -17.41 12.59
N LEU A 380 56.82 -17.85 12.27
CA LEU A 380 55.66 -17.86 13.19
C LEU A 380 55.63 -19.09 14.11
N GLY A 381 56.25 -20.19 13.68
CA GLY A 381 56.14 -21.49 14.33
C GLY A 381 54.82 -22.21 14.01
N VAL A 382 54.85 -23.53 14.14
CA VAL A 382 53.80 -24.45 13.66
C VAL A 382 52.43 -24.16 14.29
N VAL A 383 52.38 -23.87 15.59
CA VAL A 383 51.11 -23.66 16.30
C VAL A 383 50.43 -22.36 15.88
N ALA A 384 51.19 -21.26 15.75
CA ALA A 384 50.64 -19.96 15.35
C ALA A 384 50.22 -19.95 13.88
N SER A 385 51.01 -20.57 13.00
CA SER A 385 50.65 -20.75 11.58
C SER A 385 49.35 -21.54 11.42
N ARG A 386 49.19 -22.65 12.15
CA ARG A 386 47.95 -23.44 12.15
C ARG A 386 46.75 -22.65 12.66
N ALA A 387 46.91 -21.88 13.75
CA ALA A 387 45.83 -21.04 14.27
C ALA A 387 45.39 -19.97 13.24
N LEU A 388 46.33 -19.34 12.55
CA LEU A 388 46.05 -18.34 11.51
C LEU A 388 45.40 -18.97 10.28
N VAL A 389 45.78 -20.18 9.88
CA VAL A 389 45.10 -20.91 8.80
C VAL A 389 43.65 -21.23 9.17
N VAL A 390 43.40 -21.72 10.39
CA VAL A 390 42.03 -21.97 10.87
C VAL A 390 41.23 -20.67 10.86
N TRP A 391 41.86 -19.56 11.28
CA TRP A 391 41.25 -18.23 11.27
C TRP A 391 40.93 -17.73 9.86
N GLY A 392 41.87 -17.82 8.92
CA GLY A 392 41.67 -17.46 7.51
C GLY A 392 40.55 -18.29 6.87
N THR A 393 40.54 -19.60 7.12
CA THR A 393 39.50 -20.52 6.64
C THR A 393 38.13 -20.17 7.21
N PHE A 394 38.05 -19.76 8.48
CA PHE A 394 36.82 -19.29 9.10
C PHE A 394 36.26 -18.03 8.40
N PHE A 395 37.11 -17.07 8.04
CA PHE A 395 36.68 -15.89 7.27
C PHE A 395 36.12 -16.25 5.89
N ILE A 396 36.77 -17.17 5.18
CA ILE A 396 36.29 -17.66 3.88
C ILE A 396 34.94 -18.38 4.05
N ALA A 397 34.80 -19.22 5.09
CA ALA A 397 33.56 -19.93 5.39
C ALA A 397 32.42 -18.96 5.72
N LEU A 398 32.68 -17.91 6.52
CA LEU A 398 31.70 -16.88 6.87
C LEU A 398 31.28 -16.07 5.63
N GLY A 399 32.23 -15.68 4.78
CA GLY A 399 31.96 -15.02 3.50
C GLY A 399 31.12 -15.89 2.56
N THR A 400 31.46 -17.17 2.45
CA THR A 400 30.74 -18.14 1.63
C THR A 400 29.32 -18.36 2.14
N TYR A 401 29.16 -18.54 3.45
CA TYR A 401 27.86 -18.69 4.09
C TYR A 401 26.98 -17.46 3.82
N THR A 402 27.48 -16.26 4.09
CA THR A 402 26.71 -15.02 3.92
C THR A 402 26.35 -14.76 2.45
N GLY A 403 27.26 -15.04 1.51
CA GLY A 403 26.99 -14.93 0.07
C GLY A 403 25.93 -15.91 -0.42
N ILE A 404 25.97 -17.18 0.02
CA ILE A 404 25.01 -18.20 -0.39
C ILE A 404 23.66 -17.99 0.31
N ALA A 405 23.66 -17.74 1.62
CA ALA A 405 22.46 -17.55 2.42
C ALA A 405 21.60 -16.38 1.93
N THR A 406 22.20 -15.36 1.35
CA THR A 406 21.49 -14.19 0.79
C THR A 406 21.05 -14.38 -0.67
N ARG A 407 21.57 -15.38 -1.40
CA ARG A 407 21.17 -15.71 -2.79
C ARG A 407 20.22 -16.89 -2.90
N LEU A 408 20.15 -17.73 -1.86
CA LEU A 408 19.22 -18.86 -1.75
C LEU A 408 18.21 -18.61 -0.62
N PRO A 409 17.19 -17.77 -0.84
CA PRO A 409 16.18 -17.43 0.17
C PRO A 409 15.33 -18.65 0.58
N SER A 410 15.07 -19.58 -0.35
CA SER A 410 14.25 -20.78 -0.16
C SER A 410 14.91 -21.88 0.66
N VAL A 411 16.23 -21.81 0.89
CA VAL A 411 16.95 -22.83 1.66
C VAL A 411 17.02 -22.42 3.13
N PRO A 412 16.67 -23.31 4.08
CA PRO A 412 16.83 -23.04 5.50
C PRO A 412 18.26 -22.63 5.83
N LYS A 413 18.43 -21.52 6.55
CA LYS A 413 19.77 -20.95 6.83
C LYS A 413 20.64 -21.90 7.65
N GLY A 414 20.03 -22.71 8.53
CA GLY A 414 20.71 -23.77 9.26
C GLY A 414 21.31 -24.85 8.35
N ARG A 415 20.60 -25.24 7.27
CA ARG A 415 21.14 -26.19 6.28
C ARG A 415 22.28 -25.58 5.47
N THR A 416 22.16 -24.31 5.08
CA THR A 416 23.23 -23.60 4.37
C THR A 416 24.48 -23.46 5.24
N ALA A 417 24.32 -23.09 6.51
CA ALA A 417 25.42 -23.03 7.47
C ALA A 417 26.07 -24.42 7.64
N ALA A 418 25.28 -25.46 7.91
CA ALA A 418 25.79 -26.81 8.09
C ALA A 418 26.58 -27.31 6.88
N ALA A 419 26.07 -27.11 5.66
CA ALA A 419 26.75 -27.52 4.43
C ALA A 419 28.07 -26.76 4.21
N VAL A 420 28.06 -25.44 4.38
CA VAL A 420 29.26 -24.61 4.22
C VAL A 420 30.30 -24.96 5.26
N PHE A 421 29.95 -24.96 6.55
CA PHE A 421 30.91 -25.27 7.61
C PHE A 421 31.42 -26.71 7.49
N ALA A 422 30.56 -27.69 7.18
CA ALA A 422 31.01 -29.07 6.96
C ALA A 422 32.01 -29.19 5.81
N ALA A 423 31.80 -28.50 4.68
CA ALA A 423 32.75 -28.51 3.56
C ALA A 423 34.12 -27.94 3.96
N TYR A 424 34.14 -26.80 4.66
CA TYR A 424 35.39 -26.17 5.10
C TYR A 424 36.10 -26.96 6.21
N THR A 425 35.37 -27.55 7.16
CA THR A 425 35.96 -28.34 8.25
C THR A 425 36.39 -29.74 7.83
N ALA A 426 35.66 -30.40 6.92
CA ALA A 426 35.93 -31.78 6.54
C ALA A 426 36.92 -31.92 5.39
N VAL A 427 37.04 -30.91 4.51
CA VAL A 427 37.89 -31.00 3.32
C VAL A 427 39.07 -30.05 3.42
N ILE A 428 38.82 -28.77 3.71
CA ILE A 428 39.85 -27.73 3.60
C ILE A 428 40.77 -27.75 4.82
N LEU A 429 40.22 -27.83 6.04
CA LEU A 429 41.03 -27.85 7.25
C LEU A 429 42.03 -29.02 7.30
N PRO A 430 41.64 -30.28 6.97
CA PRO A 430 42.56 -31.40 6.98
C PRO A 430 43.66 -31.30 5.90
N VAL A 431 43.31 -30.82 4.69
CA VAL A 431 44.28 -30.63 3.61
C VAL A 431 45.32 -29.58 3.97
N VAL A 432 44.90 -28.43 4.54
CA VAL A 432 45.86 -27.40 4.94
C VAL A 432 46.65 -27.81 6.18
N THR A 433 46.05 -28.56 7.11
CA THR A 433 46.78 -29.12 8.26
C THR A 433 47.85 -30.12 7.80
N PHE A 434 47.57 -30.95 6.80
CA PHE A 434 48.53 -31.86 6.19
C PHE A 434 49.67 -31.12 5.48
N LEU A 435 49.38 -30.02 4.78
CA LEU A 435 50.42 -29.19 4.14
C LEU A 435 51.30 -28.40 5.13
N LEU A 436 50.86 -28.28 6.38
CA LEU A 436 51.58 -27.66 7.51
C LEU A 436 52.14 -28.71 8.50
N SER A 437 52.19 -29.98 8.08
CA SER A 437 52.82 -31.10 8.80
C SER A 437 54.17 -31.40 8.17
#